data_AF-A0A3E1NL29-F1
#
_entry.id   AF-A0A3E1NL29-F1
#
_cell.length_a   1.000
_cell.length_b   1.000
_cell.length_c   1.000
_cell.angle_alpha   90.00
_cell.angle_beta   90.00
_cell.angle_gamma   90.00
#
_symmetry.space_group_name_H-M   'P 1'
#
loop_
_entity.id
_entity.type
_entity.pdbx_description
1 polymer ?
#
loop_
_entity_poly.entity_id
_entity_poly.type
_entity_poly.pdbx_seq_one_letter_code
_entity_poly.pdbx_strand_id
1 'polypeptide(L)'
;MAGTINGLSTMGIDTTSRWQKKFFEWSCFLLLVLVYLSHLGYTPIDTETDEARRAIVTLEMVLSGDYISPTINGALYLNKPPFYNWIVAAFFKLAGSHSMFVFRLPVIVAVIITGFIVYKFVKKYTNQAFAFLAAFTFMTNGRILIYDSLQGLIDETFTIGVYLSFMLIYYYGEQKKYYHLFITTYILTAIGFLMKGLPAFIFQGITLLVYFIFFDKFKKLFHLAHFIGGFICLAILGAYYYVYFKHTQMEPGVLFSNLLTESTKRTVAGKGWMATITHFIFFPAELLYHFLPWTIFVVALLNKKVLQYIKENPFIKYNALILLFNILVYWTSPEVMARYLFMFVPLIFTVMYYVLFRENENGWQQRTLLVTVLVVCAIMLAFSVVSIFLPVCNRVPNAFLKSISLVIAFALILWGMIRYKQSRYYLFIMAVLVFRMTFNWFIVAQRADKYFHAEADGKQVAAITAGQPLYILQHAQVGNFDGMTFHISNRRNEILRFKPLQPGNAYFIADKKQLDSIPAHNTYFSFTNYLSDSLFVVQLKQ
;
A
#
# COMPACT_ATOMS: atom_id res chain seq x y z
N MET A 1 -2.36 31.90 16.49
CA MET A 1 -3.29 31.81 17.63
C MET A 1 -4.17 30.59 17.40
N ALA A 2 -3.97 29.53 18.17
CA ALA A 2 -4.81 28.34 18.09
C ALA A 2 -6.10 28.65 18.87
N GLY A 3 -7.17 29.01 18.16
CA GLY A 3 -8.50 29.02 18.75
C GLY A 3 -8.87 27.59 19.09
N THR A 4 -8.83 27.24 20.38
CA THR A 4 -9.50 26.05 20.89
C THR A 4 -10.97 26.16 20.52
N ILE A 5 -11.42 25.30 19.61
CA ILE A 5 -12.80 25.22 19.17
C ILE A 5 -13.63 24.62 20.32
N ASN A 6 -14.05 25.50 21.24
CA ASN A 6 -15.10 25.22 22.22
C ASN A 6 -16.43 25.24 21.45
N GLY A 7 -17.00 24.07 21.15
CA GLY A 7 -18.30 23.99 20.47
C GLY A 7 -18.46 22.83 19.48
N LEU A 8 -17.45 21.96 19.33
CA LEU A 8 -17.72 20.62 18.82
C LEU A 8 -18.40 19.86 19.96
N SER A 9 -19.67 19.49 19.78
CA SER A 9 -20.28 18.45 20.61
C SER A 9 -19.40 17.22 20.44
N THR A 10 -18.50 17.00 21.39
CA THR A 10 -17.91 15.70 21.58
C THR A 10 -19.12 14.79 21.67
N MET A 11 -19.29 13.88 20.71
CA MET A 11 -20.00 12.64 21.00
C MET A 11 -19.63 12.23 22.43
N GLY A 12 -20.53 11.63 23.21
CA GLY A 12 -20.28 11.27 24.62
C GLY A 12 -18.98 10.52 24.98
N ILE A 13 -18.03 10.32 24.06
CA ILE A 13 -16.58 10.20 24.23
C ILE A 13 -16.03 10.92 25.47
N ASP A 14 -16.47 12.15 25.75
CA ASP A 14 -15.91 12.96 26.84
C ASP A 14 -16.51 12.68 28.23
N THR A 15 -17.52 11.81 28.31
CA THR A 15 -18.12 11.36 29.59
C THR A 15 -17.70 9.95 30.00
N THR A 16 -16.91 9.26 29.16
CA THR A 16 -16.29 7.98 29.56
C THR A 16 -15.14 8.24 30.52
N SER A 17 -14.99 7.38 31.54
CA SER A 17 -13.83 7.49 32.43
C SER A 17 -12.54 7.37 31.62
N ARG A 18 -11.53 8.15 31.99
CA ARG A 18 -10.22 8.16 31.31
C ARG A 18 -9.61 6.76 31.18
N TRP A 19 -9.85 5.90 32.16
CA TRP A 19 -9.43 4.51 32.18
C TRP A 19 -10.14 3.66 31.12
N GLN A 20 -11.48 3.75 31.02
CA GLN A 20 -12.24 3.04 30.00
C GLN A 20 -11.82 3.44 28.59
N LYS A 21 -11.65 4.74 28.33
CA LYS A 21 -11.19 5.23 27.03
C LYS A 21 -9.84 4.64 26.64
N LYS A 22 -8.85 4.72 27.55
CA LYS A 22 -7.53 4.13 27.32
C LYS A 22 -7.60 2.63 27.08
N PHE A 23 -8.43 1.91 27.84
CA PHE A 23 -8.62 0.48 27.67
C PHE A 23 -9.08 0.14 26.24
N PHE A 24 -10.09 0.85 25.71
CA PHE A 24 -10.56 0.64 24.35
C PHE A 24 -9.52 1.04 23.29
N GLU A 25 -8.84 2.18 23.46
CA GLU A 25 -7.77 2.63 22.55
C GLU A 25 -6.63 1.59 22.44
N TRP A 26 -6.14 1.10 23.58
CA TRP A 26 -5.10 0.07 23.63
C TRP A 26 -5.57 -1.27 23.08
N SER A 27 -6.79 -1.68 23.38
CA SER A 27 -7.36 -2.92 22.86
C SER A 27 -7.46 -2.89 21.33
N CYS A 28 -7.90 -1.78 20.74
CA CYS A 28 -7.89 -1.59 19.28
C CYS A 28 -6.47 -1.68 18.71
N PHE A 29 -5.49 -1.04 19.34
CA PHE A 29 -4.11 -1.04 18.87
C PHE A 29 -3.46 -2.43 18.95
N LEU A 30 -3.60 -3.13 20.08
CA LEU A 30 -3.09 -4.49 20.25
C LEU A 30 -3.73 -5.44 19.25
N LEU A 31 -5.05 -5.37 19.09
CA LEU A 31 -5.75 -6.20 18.12
C LEU A 31 -5.30 -5.90 16.69
N LEU A 32 -5.09 -4.63 16.33
CA LEU A 32 -4.56 -4.21 15.02
C LEU A 32 -3.20 -4.85 14.72
N VAL A 33 -2.25 -4.77 15.66
CA VAL A 33 -0.92 -5.37 15.50
C VAL A 33 -1.03 -6.89 15.34
N LEU A 34 -1.84 -7.55 16.18
CA LEU A 34 -2.04 -8.99 16.11
C LEU A 34 -2.61 -9.43 14.76
N VAL A 35 -3.62 -8.74 14.23
CA VAL A 35 -4.24 -9.15 12.95
C VAL A 35 -3.39 -8.84 11.73
N TYR A 36 -2.52 -7.81 11.77
CA TYR A 36 -1.58 -7.57 10.67
C TYR A 36 -0.42 -8.55 10.64
N LEU A 37 0.07 -8.99 11.80
CA LEU A 37 1.16 -9.97 11.86
C LEU A 37 0.67 -11.40 11.63
N SER A 38 -0.58 -11.69 11.97
CA SER A 38 -1.24 -12.96 11.70
C SER A 38 -1.25 -13.26 10.19
N HIS A 39 -0.68 -14.41 9.80
CA HIS A 39 -0.61 -14.91 8.41
C HIS A 39 0.18 -14.03 7.43
N LEU A 40 0.92 -13.02 7.90
CA LEU A 40 1.67 -12.10 7.02
C LEU A 40 2.67 -12.84 6.10
N GLY A 41 3.35 -13.84 6.65
CA GLY A 41 4.29 -14.70 5.90
C GLY A 41 3.70 -16.02 5.43
N TYR A 42 2.39 -16.24 5.57
CA TYR A 42 1.78 -17.52 5.23
C TYR A 42 1.69 -17.71 3.71
N THR A 43 1.24 -16.68 2.99
CA THR A 43 1.07 -16.80 1.55
C THR A 43 2.43 -16.73 0.85
N PRO A 44 2.67 -17.58 -0.17
CA PRO A 44 3.81 -17.41 -1.06
C PRO A 44 3.75 -16.06 -1.78
N ILE A 45 4.77 -15.77 -2.60
CA ILE A 45 4.82 -14.52 -3.33
C ILE A 45 3.67 -14.43 -4.34
N ASP A 46 2.99 -13.30 -4.39
CA ASP A 46 1.94 -13.07 -5.37
C ASP A 46 2.56 -12.84 -6.75
N THR A 47 2.40 -13.83 -7.63
CA THR A 47 2.93 -13.81 -9.01
C THR A 47 2.10 -12.95 -9.96
N GLU A 48 0.91 -12.49 -9.55
CA GLU A 48 -0.02 -11.73 -10.40
C GLU A 48 0.14 -10.21 -10.22
N THR A 49 0.94 -9.78 -9.24
CA THR A 49 1.14 -8.36 -8.93
C THR A 49 2.61 -7.96 -9.03
N ASP A 50 2.89 -6.67 -8.83
CA ASP A 50 4.27 -6.17 -8.76
C ASP A 50 5.04 -6.68 -7.52
N GLU A 51 4.40 -7.43 -6.61
CA GLU A 51 5.04 -8.00 -5.42
C GLU A 51 6.25 -8.87 -5.80
N ALA A 52 6.07 -9.78 -6.78
CA ALA A 52 7.12 -10.63 -7.32
C ALA A 52 8.37 -9.84 -7.73
N ARG A 53 8.18 -8.76 -8.49
CA ARG A 53 9.24 -7.85 -8.96
C ARG A 53 9.98 -7.21 -7.80
N ARG A 54 9.25 -6.77 -6.76
CA ARG A 54 9.89 -6.15 -5.59
C ARG A 54 10.75 -7.15 -4.83
N ALA A 55 10.31 -8.39 -4.70
CA ALA A 55 11.11 -9.38 -4.00
C ALA A 55 12.36 -9.77 -4.80
N ILE A 56 12.25 -10.08 -6.10
CA ILE A 56 13.42 -10.48 -6.90
C ILE A 56 14.45 -9.35 -7.00
N VAL A 57 14.03 -8.11 -7.24
CA VAL A 57 14.96 -6.95 -7.27
C VAL A 57 15.69 -6.81 -5.94
N THR A 58 14.96 -6.94 -4.82
CA THR A 58 15.58 -6.85 -3.48
C THR A 58 16.55 -8.00 -3.24
N LEU A 59 16.16 -9.22 -3.61
CA LEU A 59 16.99 -10.40 -3.46
C LEU A 59 18.30 -10.25 -4.26
N GLU A 60 18.23 -9.79 -5.51
CA GLU A 60 19.43 -9.57 -6.33
C GLU A 60 20.34 -8.48 -5.75
N MET A 61 19.80 -7.40 -5.19
CA MET A 61 20.60 -6.40 -4.46
C MET A 61 21.35 -7.03 -3.27
N VAL A 62 20.69 -7.90 -2.52
CA VAL A 62 21.31 -8.60 -1.37
C VAL A 62 22.38 -9.59 -1.83
N LEU A 63 22.09 -10.40 -2.87
CA LEU A 63 23.01 -11.41 -3.40
C LEU A 63 24.23 -10.81 -4.09
N SER A 64 24.05 -9.75 -4.88
CA SER A 64 25.15 -9.10 -5.61
C SER A 64 25.96 -8.13 -4.77
N GLY A 65 25.36 -7.56 -3.72
CA GLY A 65 25.91 -6.41 -3.01
C GLY A 65 25.78 -5.08 -3.76
N ASP A 66 25.20 -5.08 -4.97
CA ASP A 66 24.92 -3.89 -5.75
C ASP A 66 23.58 -3.29 -5.35
N TYR A 67 23.63 -2.22 -4.55
CA TYR A 67 22.45 -1.45 -4.14
C TYR A 67 22.19 -0.25 -5.07
N ILE A 68 23.07 0.01 -6.04
CA ILE A 68 22.92 1.16 -6.92
C ILE A 68 22.04 0.79 -8.11
N SER A 69 22.23 -0.39 -8.70
CA SER A 69 21.59 -0.74 -9.97
C SER A 69 20.61 -1.89 -9.83
N PRO A 70 19.29 -1.61 -9.73
CA PRO A 70 18.27 -2.65 -9.68
C PRO A 70 18.37 -3.58 -10.88
N THR A 71 18.28 -4.88 -10.63
CA THR A 71 18.23 -5.91 -11.67
C THR A 71 17.09 -6.88 -11.45
N ILE A 72 16.63 -7.47 -12.56
CA ILE A 72 15.78 -8.66 -12.58
C ILE A 72 16.44 -9.64 -13.53
N ASN A 73 16.72 -10.84 -13.02
CA ASN A 73 17.48 -11.88 -13.67
C ASN A 73 18.84 -11.36 -14.21
N GLY A 74 19.50 -10.51 -13.42
CA GLY A 74 20.77 -9.87 -13.77
C GLY A 74 20.71 -8.81 -14.88
N ALA A 75 19.55 -8.54 -15.46
CA ALA A 75 19.33 -7.44 -16.41
C ALA A 75 18.83 -6.18 -15.69
N LEU A 76 19.23 -4.99 -16.15
CA LEU A 76 18.84 -3.73 -15.51
C LEU A 76 17.32 -3.53 -15.49
N TYR A 77 16.79 -3.24 -14.30
CA TYR A 77 15.39 -2.94 -14.08
C TYR A 77 15.17 -1.43 -13.97
N LEU A 78 14.52 -0.88 -15.00
CA LEU A 78 14.42 0.58 -15.19
C LEU A 78 13.06 1.16 -14.78
N ASN A 79 12.08 0.32 -14.43
CA ASN A 79 10.70 0.79 -14.28
C ASN A 79 10.50 1.62 -13.02
N LYS A 80 11.35 1.40 -11.99
CA LYS A 80 11.21 2.02 -10.67
C LYS A 80 12.58 2.25 -10.04
N PRO A 81 12.80 3.40 -9.38
CA PRO A 81 14.03 3.61 -8.63
C PRO A 81 14.06 2.79 -7.32
N PRO A 82 15.21 2.72 -6.62
CA PRO A 82 15.52 1.59 -5.73
C PRO A 82 15.07 1.77 -4.27
N PHE A 83 14.58 2.94 -3.86
CA PHE A 83 14.52 3.27 -2.42
C PHE A 83 13.60 2.34 -1.62
N TYR A 84 12.51 1.87 -2.23
CA TYR A 84 11.67 0.86 -1.57
C TYR A 84 12.42 -0.47 -1.39
N ASN A 85 13.14 -0.91 -2.42
CA ASN A 85 13.97 -2.11 -2.35
C ASN A 85 15.10 -1.97 -1.33
N TRP A 86 15.65 -0.77 -1.11
CA TRP A 86 16.61 -0.52 -0.02
C TRP A 86 16.00 -0.73 1.36
N ILE A 87 14.75 -0.28 1.57
CA ILE A 87 14.03 -0.53 2.82
C ILE A 87 13.86 -2.02 3.03
N VAL A 88 13.36 -2.75 2.02
CA VAL A 88 13.16 -4.20 2.12
C VAL A 88 14.50 -4.92 2.34
N ALA A 89 15.56 -4.53 1.63
CA ALA A 89 16.90 -5.11 1.80
C ALA A 89 17.45 -4.90 3.22
N ALA A 90 17.17 -3.75 3.84
CA ALA A 90 17.53 -3.51 5.24
C ALA A 90 16.81 -4.50 6.18
N PHE A 91 15.52 -4.77 5.94
CA PHE A 91 14.78 -5.78 6.71
C PHE A 91 15.31 -7.19 6.49
N PHE A 92 15.64 -7.57 5.25
CA PHE A 92 16.28 -8.86 4.95
C PHE A 92 17.60 -9.04 5.69
N LYS A 93 18.46 -8.01 5.69
CA LYS A 93 19.74 -8.04 6.42
C LYS A 93 19.57 -8.11 7.93
N LEU A 94 18.68 -7.30 8.50
CA LEU A 94 18.45 -7.25 9.94
C LEU A 94 17.84 -8.55 10.47
N ALA A 95 16.96 -9.19 9.70
CA ALA A 95 16.33 -10.46 10.07
C ALA A 95 17.16 -11.70 9.69
N GLY A 96 18.18 -11.56 8.82
CA GLY A 96 18.92 -12.69 8.26
C GLY A 96 18.05 -13.66 7.46
N SER A 97 16.93 -13.19 6.90
CA SER A 97 15.92 -14.04 6.26
C SER A 97 15.20 -13.32 5.12
N HIS A 98 15.02 -14.03 4.00
CA HIS A 98 14.23 -13.58 2.84
C HIS A 98 12.80 -14.12 2.86
N SER A 99 12.28 -14.47 4.03
CA SER A 99 10.90 -14.99 4.16
C SER A 99 9.87 -13.93 3.79
N MET A 100 8.69 -14.38 3.32
CA MET A 100 7.58 -13.48 2.98
C MET A 100 7.11 -12.64 4.17
N PHE A 101 7.27 -13.15 5.39
CA PHE A 101 7.00 -12.38 6.62
C PHE A 101 7.89 -11.14 6.70
N VAL A 102 9.21 -11.31 6.55
CA VAL A 102 10.18 -10.21 6.63
C VAL A 102 10.00 -9.26 5.45
N PHE A 103 9.73 -9.80 4.26
CA PHE A 103 9.51 -9.02 3.04
C PHE A 103 8.32 -8.06 3.14
N ARG A 104 7.21 -8.48 3.77
CA ARG A 104 5.98 -7.69 3.91
C ARG A 104 5.94 -6.83 5.17
N LEU A 105 6.82 -7.07 6.14
CA LEU A 105 6.87 -6.29 7.39
C LEU A 105 7.03 -4.76 7.18
N PRO A 106 7.85 -4.27 6.21
CA PRO A 106 7.93 -2.83 5.90
C PRO A 106 6.58 -2.19 5.58
N VAL A 107 5.67 -2.93 4.95
CA VAL A 107 4.32 -2.44 4.58
C VAL A 107 3.48 -2.23 5.83
N ILE A 108 3.48 -3.19 6.76
CA ILE A 108 2.76 -3.06 8.04
C ILE A 108 3.31 -1.90 8.86
N VAL A 109 4.63 -1.78 8.94
CA VAL A 109 5.29 -0.65 9.61
C VAL A 109 4.88 0.68 8.98
N ALA A 110 4.82 0.75 7.65
CA ALA A 110 4.40 1.95 6.93
C ALA A 110 2.95 2.36 7.19
N VAL A 111 2.03 1.39 7.26
CA VAL A 111 0.62 1.63 7.61
C VAL A 111 0.51 2.20 9.03
N ILE A 112 1.22 1.61 10.00
CA ILE A 112 1.20 2.07 11.40
C ILE A 112 1.82 3.47 11.53
N ILE A 113 2.95 3.73 10.87
CA ILE A 113 3.60 5.05 10.85
C ILE A 113 2.66 6.10 10.25
N THR A 114 2.00 5.79 9.13
CA THR A 114 1.03 6.70 8.52
C THR A 114 -0.13 6.97 9.48
N GLY A 115 -0.71 5.94 10.10
CA GLY A 115 -1.75 6.12 11.13
C GLY A 115 -1.29 7.01 12.29
N PHE A 116 -0.06 6.86 12.76
CA PHE A 116 0.52 7.73 13.79
C PHE A 116 0.67 9.19 13.32
N ILE A 117 1.11 9.42 12.08
CA ILE A 117 1.21 10.77 11.50
C ILE A 117 -0.18 11.40 11.41
N VAL A 118 -1.18 10.67 10.92
CA VAL A 118 -2.58 11.10 10.87
C VAL A 118 -3.05 11.50 12.27
N TYR A 119 -2.87 10.63 13.26
CA TYR A 119 -3.24 10.92 14.65
C TYR A 119 -2.58 12.20 15.16
N LYS A 120 -1.27 12.36 14.95
CA LYS A 120 -0.52 13.52 15.46
C LYS A 120 -1.03 14.84 14.88
N PHE A 121 -1.22 14.92 13.58
CA PHE A 121 -1.65 16.16 12.92
C PHE A 121 -3.12 16.44 13.14
N VAL A 122 -4.00 15.45 12.96
CA VAL A 122 -5.44 15.62 13.18
C VAL A 122 -5.70 16.02 14.64
N LYS A 123 -5.02 15.41 15.62
CA LYS A 123 -5.17 15.77 17.04
C LYS A 123 -4.83 17.23 17.32
N LYS A 124 -3.75 17.73 16.71
CA LYS A 124 -3.28 19.11 16.90
C LYS A 124 -4.32 20.14 16.44
N TYR A 125 -5.05 19.85 15.36
CA TYR A 125 -5.95 20.80 14.70
C TYR A 125 -7.45 20.52 14.93
N THR A 126 -7.75 19.43 15.64
CA THR A 126 -9.11 19.04 16.01
C THR A 126 -9.13 18.59 17.48
N ASN A 127 -9.31 17.30 17.76
CA ASN A 127 -9.17 16.72 19.09
C ASN A 127 -8.68 15.25 19.02
N GLN A 128 -8.43 14.66 20.19
CA GLN A 128 -7.93 13.28 20.29
C GLN A 128 -8.86 12.23 19.69
N ALA A 129 -10.17 12.38 19.85
CA ALA A 129 -11.13 11.39 19.39
C ALA A 129 -11.19 11.34 17.86
N PHE A 130 -11.25 12.52 17.22
CA PHE A 130 -11.17 12.64 15.76
C PHE A 130 -9.89 12.05 15.21
N ALA A 131 -8.77 12.37 15.86
CA ALA A 131 -7.47 11.88 15.46
C ALA A 131 -7.37 10.36 15.51
N PHE A 132 -7.90 9.76 16.58
CA PHE A 132 -7.96 8.31 16.72
C PHE A 132 -8.79 7.69 15.60
N LEU A 133 -9.99 8.23 15.35
CA LEU A 133 -10.86 7.74 14.29
C LEU A 133 -10.22 7.88 12.91
N ALA A 134 -9.76 9.07 12.52
CA ALA A 134 -9.12 9.28 11.23
C ALA A 134 -7.92 8.33 11.01
N ALA A 135 -7.10 8.10 12.04
CA ALA A 135 -5.98 7.18 11.99
C ALA A 135 -6.42 5.71 11.84
N PHE A 136 -7.34 5.24 12.69
CA PHE A 136 -7.79 3.84 12.64
C PHE A 136 -8.61 3.54 11.40
N THR A 137 -9.39 4.48 10.90
CA THR A 137 -10.13 4.36 9.65
C THR A 137 -9.19 4.24 8.46
N PHE A 138 -8.07 4.98 8.45
CA PHE A 138 -7.00 4.74 7.47
C PHE A 138 -6.44 3.32 7.59
N MET A 139 -6.04 2.88 8.79
CA MET A 139 -5.42 1.55 8.93
C MET A 139 -6.42 0.43 8.61
N THR A 140 -7.67 0.56 9.01
CA THR A 140 -8.68 -0.50 8.92
C THR A 140 -9.60 -0.38 7.71
N ASN A 141 -9.25 0.39 6.68
CA ASN A 141 -10.01 0.40 5.43
C ASN A 141 -9.86 -0.92 4.67
N GLY A 142 -10.91 -1.39 4.03
CA GLY A 142 -11.00 -2.72 3.44
C GLY A 142 -9.92 -3.02 2.41
N ARG A 143 -9.51 -2.03 1.61
CA ARG A 143 -8.43 -2.19 0.64
C ARG A 143 -7.09 -2.51 1.33
N ILE A 144 -6.64 -1.67 2.27
CA ILE A 144 -5.42 -1.93 3.04
C ILE A 144 -5.59 -3.19 3.89
N LEU A 145 -6.68 -3.26 4.65
CA LEU A 145 -6.90 -4.28 5.67
C LEU A 145 -7.03 -5.67 5.07
N ILE A 146 -7.70 -5.85 3.93
CA ILE A 146 -7.94 -7.19 3.34
C ILE A 146 -6.90 -7.57 2.29
N TYR A 147 -6.38 -6.61 1.52
CA TYR A 147 -5.55 -6.88 0.34
C TYR A 147 -4.12 -6.40 0.51
N ASP A 148 -3.87 -5.09 0.41
CA ASP A 148 -2.49 -4.61 0.20
C ASP A 148 -1.59 -4.78 1.45
N SER A 149 -2.14 -4.88 2.66
CA SER A 149 -1.35 -5.25 3.85
C SER A 149 -0.80 -6.68 3.84
N LEU A 150 -1.28 -7.56 2.95
CA LEU A 150 -0.73 -8.89 2.70
C LEU A 150 0.26 -8.93 1.53
N GLN A 151 0.62 -7.78 0.96
CA GLN A 151 1.50 -7.69 -0.20
C GLN A 151 2.68 -6.76 0.09
N GLY A 152 3.88 -7.13 -0.37
CA GLY A 152 5.09 -6.32 -0.29
C GLY A 152 5.14 -5.26 -1.39
N LEU A 153 4.17 -4.33 -1.36
CA LEU A 153 4.06 -3.24 -2.32
C LEU A 153 4.64 -1.91 -1.80
N ILE A 154 4.87 -0.99 -2.73
CA ILE A 154 5.56 0.28 -2.49
C ILE A 154 4.65 1.38 -1.94
N ASP A 155 3.34 1.23 -2.11
CA ASP A 155 2.34 2.29 -1.99
C ASP A 155 2.16 2.79 -0.56
N GLU A 156 2.22 1.90 0.42
CA GLU A 156 2.09 2.23 1.84
C GLU A 156 3.28 3.02 2.34
N THR A 157 4.50 2.65 1.93
CA THR A 157 5.70 3.40 2.31
C THR A 157 5.78 4.74 1.59
N PHE A 158 5.37 4.79 0.31
CA PHE A 158 5.24 6.03 -0.44
C PHE A 158 4.21 6.99 0.21
N THR A 159 3.13 6.42 0.75
CA THR A 159 2.08 7.17 1.46
C THR A 159 2.62 7.95 2.66
N ILE A 160 3.57 7.39 3.42
CA ILE A 160 4.22 8.09 4.54
C ILE A 160 4.77 9.43 4.07
N GLY A 161 5.60 9.42 3.02
CA GLY A 161 6.31 10.61 2.54
C GLY A 161 5.36 11.67 2.00
N VAL A 162 4.40 11.26 1.16
CA VAL A 162 3.44 12.19 0.54
C VAL A 162 2.49 12.79 1.57
N TYR A 163 1.87 11.96 2.43
CA TYR A 163 0.96 12.47 3.45
C TYR A 163 1.67 13.34 4.48
N LEU A 164 2.89 12.95 4.90
CA LEU A 164 3.71 13.80 5.77
C LEU A 164 4.04 15.13 5.10
N SER A 165 4.38 15.14 3.81
CA SER A 165 4.60 16.38 3.06
C SER A 165 3.37 17.29 3.10
N PHE A 166 2.17 16.73 2.84
CA PHE A 166 0.91 17.48 2.92
C PHE A 166 0.73 18.14 4.29
N MET A 167 1.00 17.42 5.37
CA MET A 167 0.83 17.95 6.72
C MET A 167 1.91 18.98 7.09
N LEU A 168 3.17 18.77 6.67
CA LEU A 168 4.28 19.70 6.94
C LEU A 168 4.14 21.02 6.19
N ILE A 169 3.59 21.01 4.97
CA ILE A 169 3.27 22.23 4.21
C ILE A 169 2.34 23.13 5.02
N TYR A 170 1.24 22.56 5.52
CA TYR A 170 0.31 23.30 6.36
C TYR A 170 0.95 23.77 7.67
N TYR A 171 1.56 22.83 8.41
CA TYR A 171 2.11 23.04 9.74
C TYR A 171 3.19 24.13 9.81
N TYR A 172 4.16 24.10 8.89
CA TYR A 172 5.21 25.10 8.85
C TYR A 172 4.77 26.39 8.15
N GLY A 173 3.82 26.30 7.22
CA GLY A 173 3.28 27.46 6.53
C GLY A 173 2.47 28.37 7.46
N GLU A 174 1.74 27.78 8.42
CA GLU A 174 1.08 28.52 9.51
C GLU A 174 2.09 29.21 10.42
N GLN A 175 3.18 28.53 10.74
CA GLN A 175 4.27 29.09 11.57
C GLN A 175 5.17 30.07 10.82
N LYS A 176 4.93 30.29 9.52
CA LYS A 176 5.80 31.09 8.62
C LYS A 176 7.25 30.58 8.60
N LYS A 177 7.49 29.31 8.92
CA LYS A 177 8.81 28.66 8.91
C LYS A 177 9.14 28.10 7.52
N TYR A 178 9.29 28.99 6.54
CA TYR A 178 9.41 28.61 5.12
C TYR A 178 10.63 27.73 4.81
N TYR A 179 11.77 27.94 5.47
CA TYR A 179 12.93 27.04 5.34
C TYR A 179 12.61 25.61 5.74
N HIS A 180 11.94 25.42 6.88
CA HIS A 180 11.55 24.09 7.33
C HIS A 180 10.53 23.49 6.37
N LEU A 181 9.54 24.27 5.92
CA LEU A 181 8.54 23.85 4.94
C LEU A 181 9.20 23.32 3.67
N PHE A 182 9.94 24.17 2.97
CA PHE A 182 10.48 23.82 1.66
C PHE A 182 11.56 22.74 1.78
N ILE A 183 12.52 22.86 2.70
CA ILE A 183 13.59 21.85 2.79
C ILE A 183 13.02 20.47 3.13
N THR A 184 12.16 20.35 4.15
CA THR A 184 11.65 19.02 4.56
C THR A 184 10.76 18.39 3.49
N THR A 185 9.87 19.15 2.87
CA THR A 185 8.93 18.63 1.86
C THR A 185 9.64 18.28 0.55
N TYR A 186 10.71 19.00 0.19
CA TYR A 186 11.53 18.67 -0.97
C TYR A 186 12.43 17.45 -0.74
N ILE A 187 12.95 17.24 0.47
CA ILE A 187 13.64 15.99 0.83
C ILE A 187 12.67 14.81 0.72
N LEU A 188 11.45 14.94 1.25
CA LEU A 188 10.41 13.92 1.11
C LEU A 188 10.02 13.69 -0.35
N THR A 189 10.04 14.73 -1.19
CA THR A 189 9.79 14.63 -2.63
C THR A 189 10.90 13.84 -3.33
N ALA A 190 12.18 14.09 -3.00
CA ALA A 190 13.30 13.33 -3.53
C ALA A 190 13.21 11.84 -3.13
N ILE A 191 12.90 11.56 -1.87
CA ILE A 191 12.67 10.19 -1.38
C ILE A 191 11.50 9.53 -2.12
N GLY A 192 10.37 10.25 -2.26
CA GLY A 192 9.21 9.77 -2.99
C GLY A 192 9.50 9.50 -4.46
N PHE A 193 10.33 10.33 -5.09
CA PHE A 193 10.79 10.10 -6.46
C PHE A 193 11.63 8.83 -6.54
N LEU A 194 12.59 8.64 -5.62
CA LEU A 194 13.40 7.42 -5.56
C LEU A 194 12.59 6.14 -5.21
N MET A 195 11.32 6.28 -4.84
CA MET A 195 10.38 5.16 -4.72
C MET A 195 9.57 4.96 -6.00
N LYS A 196 8.79 5.97 -6.40
CA LYS A 196 7.71 5.81 -7.38
C LYS A 196 7.83 6.72 -8.60
N GLY A 197 8.87 7.55 -8.67
CA GLY A 197 9.13 8.46 -9.78
C GLY A 197 8.28 9.74 -9.73
N LEU A 198 7.81 10.16 -10.91
CA LEU A 198 7.18 11.45 -11.16
C LEU A 198 5.97 11.83 -10.27
N PRO A 199 5.13 10.89 -9.78
CA PRO A 199 3.99 11.26 -8.92
C PRO A 199 4.39 12.09 -7.69
N ALA A 200 5.59 11.88 -7.13
CA ALA A 200 6.07 12.66 -5.99
C ALA A 200 6.15 14.17 -6.31
N PHE A 201 6.68 14.53 -7.47
CA PHE A 201 6.78 15.92 -7.92
C PHE A 201 5.40 16.54 -8.19
N ILE A 202 4.49 15.76 -8.78
CA ILE A 202 3.12 16.21 -9.08
C ILE A 202 2.41 16.57 -7.76
N PHE A 203 2.44 15.68 -6.77
CA PHE A 203 1.78 15.93 -5.49
C PHE A 203 2.42 17.08 -4.71
N GLN A 204 3.74 17.22 -4.77
CA GLN A 204 4.44 18.36 -4.18
C GLN A 204 3.98 19.68 -4.83
N GLY A 205 4.02 19.75 -6.16
CA GLY A 205 3.67 20.96 -6.92
C GLY A 205 2.21 21.38 -6.69
N ILE A 206 1.26 20.46 -6.85
CA ILE A 206 -0.17 20.73 -6.63
C ILE A 206 -0.41 21.21 -5.19
N THR A 207 0.17 20.54 -4.21
CA THR A 207 -0.08 20.87 -2.79
C THR A 207 0.50 22.23 -2.41
N LEU A 208 1.71 22.57 -2.88
CA LEU A 208 2.26 23.91 -2.68
C LEU A 208 1.40 24.98 -3.35
N LEU A 209 0.98 24.78 -4.60
CA LEU A 209 0.13 25.72 -5.31
C LEU A 209 -1.20 25.94 -4.57
N VAL A 210 -1.88 24.86 -4.18
CA VAL A 210 -3.13 24.93 -3.41
C VAL A 210 -2.91 25.69 -2.10
N TYR A 211 -1.87 25.35 -1.33
CA TYR A 211 -1.58 26.02 -0.07
C TYR A 211 -1.32 27.52 -0.26
N PHE A 212 -0.44 27.91 -1.19
CA PHE A 212 -0.02 29.30 -1.34
C PHE A 212 -1.08 30.16 -2.06
N ILE A 213 -1.93 29.58 -2.91
CA ILE A 213 -3.04 30.30 -3.56
C ILE A 213 -4.18 30.52 -2.56
N PHE A 214 -4.71 29.46 -1.94
CA PHE A 214 -5.93 29.55 -1.12
C PHE A 214 -5.74 30.16 0.27
N PHE A 215 -4.49 30.43 0.65
CA PHE A 215 -4.13 31.16 1.86
C PHE A 215 -3.45 32.50 1.56
N ASP A 216 -3.61 33.04 0.34
CA ASP A 216 -3.18 34.38 -0.08
C ASP A 216 -1.68 34.65 0.15
N LYS A 217 -0.86 33.63 -0.08
CA LYS A 217 0.60 33.66 0.13
C LYS A 217 1.39 33.36 -1.16
N PHE A 218 0.79 33.54 -2.34
CA PHE A 218 1.39 33.15 -3.64
C PHE A 218 2.83 33.63 -3.83
N LYS A 219 3.14 34.89 -3.44
CA LYS A 219 4.50 35.46 -3.51
C LYS A 219 5.56 34.63 -2.77
N LYS A 220 5.18 33.82 -1.78
CA LYS A 220 6.10 32.95 -1.03
C LYS A 220 6.58 31.73 -1.81
N LEU A 221 5.97 31.42 -2.95
CA LEU A 221 6.57 30.50 -3.92
C LEU A 221 7.86 31.05 -4.53
N PHE A 222 8.11 32.36 -4.50
CA PHE A 222 9.37 32.95 -4.96
C PHE A 222 10.34 33.23 -3.81
N HIS A 223 10.10 32.65 -2.65
CA HIS A 223 11.00 32.78 -1.49
C HIS A 223 12.28 31.96 -1.71
N LEU A 224 13.44 32.49 -1.30
CA LEU A 224 14.75 31.83 -1.45
C LEU A 224 14.75 30.37 -0.94
N ALA A 225 14.10 30.11 0.19
CA ALA A 225 13.91 28.77 0.74
C ALA A 225 13.28 27.75 -0.23
N HIS A 226 12.39 28.17 -1.14
CA HIS A 226 11.83 27.27 -2.17
C HIS A 226 12.94 26.82 -3.11
N PHE A 227 13.73 27.75 -3.64
CA PHE A 227 14.85 27.44 -4.52
C PHE A 227 15.91 26.58 -3.83
N ILE A 228 16.20 26.85 -2.55
CA ILE A 228 17.11 26.00 -1.74
C ILE A 228 16.53 24.59 -1.59
N GLY A 229 15.24 24.44 -1.27
CA GLY A 229 14.58 23.13 -1.22
C GLY A 229 14.66 22.41 -2.57
N GLY A 230 14.38 23.13 -3.66
CA GLY A 230 14.52 22.64 -5.04
C GLY A 230 15.91 22.13 -5.34
N PHE A 231 16.93 22.93 -5.04
CA PHE A 231 18.33 22.56 -5.19
C PHE A 231 18.69 21.32 -4.37
N ILE A 232 18.27 21.23 -3.10
CA ILE A 232 18.53 20.05 -2.26
C ILE A 232 17.89 18.80 -2.85
N CYS A 233 16.65 18.88 -3.34
CA CYS A 233 15.98 17.77 -4.00
C CYS A 233 16.76 17.32 -5.24
N LEU A 234 17.13 18.25 -6.11
CA LEU A 234 17.92 17.96 -7.31
C LEU A 234 19.33 17.44 -6.97
N ALA A 235 19.95 17.92 -5.90
CA ALA A 235 21.25 17.44 -5.45
C ALA A 235 21.18 15.99 -4.96
N ILE A 236 20.15 15.62 -4.19
CA ILE A 236 19.93 14.23 -3.74
C ILE A 236 19.72 13.30 -4.94
N LEU A 237 18.82 13.67 -5.85
CA LEU A 237 18.53 12.87 -7.03
C LEU A 237 19.72 12.81 -7.98
N GLY A 238 20.37 13.96 -8.21
CA GLY A 238 21.56 14.09 -9.05
C GLY A 238 22.72 13.27 -8.51
N ALA A 239 22.95 13.27 -7.20
CA ALA A 239 23.99 12.45 -6.58
C ALA A 239 23.73 10.95 -6.80
N TYR A 240 22.50 10.48 -6.56
CA TYR A 240 22.14 9.09 -6.82
C TYR A 240 22.33 8.71 -8.30
N TYR A 241 21.75 9.50 -9.22
CA TYR A 241 21.81 9.18 -10.64
C TYR A 241 23.21 9.34 -11.24
N TYR A 242 24.02 10.26 -10.72
CA TYR A 242 25.43 10.37 -11.10
C TYR A 242 26.18 9.07 -10.80
N VAL A 243 26.02 8.52 -9.58
CA VAL A 243 26.61 7.23 -9.21
C VAL A 243 26.02 6.10 -10.06
N TYR A 244 24.70 6.09 -10.27
CA TYR A 244 24.02 5.10 -11.10
C TYR A 244 24.55 5.04 -12.53
N PHE A 245 24.66 6.18 -13.22
CA PHE A 245 25.12 6.21 -14.61
C PHE A 245 26.61 5.93 -14.73
N LYS A 246 27.41 6.34 -13.74
CA LYS A 246 28.84 5.96 -13.67
C LYS A 246 29.01 4.45 -13.46
N HIS A 247 28.14 3.82 -12.68
CA HIS A 247 28.22 2.38 -12.41
C HIS A 247 27.70 1.53 -13.57
N THR A 248 26.58 1.93 -14.18
CA THR A 248 25.94 1.16 -15.27
C THR A 248 26.48 1.46 -16.66
N GLN A 249 27.15 2.60 -16.85
CA GLN A 249 27.51 3.13 -18.17
C GLN A 249 26.30 3.31 -19.10
N MET A 250 25.09 3.42 -18.53
CA MET A 250 23.85 3.62 -19.27
C MET A 250 23.67 5.08 -19.66
N GLU A 251 23.21 5.31 -20.89
CA GLU A 251 22.78 6.63 -21.34
C GLU A 251 21.56 7.13 -20.53
N PRO A 252 21.63 8.33 -19.91
CA PRO A 252 20.55 8.85 -19.07
C PRO A 252 19.19 8.92 -19.75
N GLY A 253 19.17 9.20 -21.06
CA GLY A 253 17.95 9.29 -21.86
C GLY A 253 17.13 7.99 -21.85
N VAL A 254 17.78 6.82 -21.79
CA VAL A 254 17.10 5.51 -21.75
C VAL A 254 16.30 5.34 -20.46
N LEU A 255 16.91 5.64 -19.31
CA LEU A 255 16.25 5.52 -18.03
C LEU A 255 15.10 6.52 -17.87
N PHE A 256 15.35 7.80 -18.16
CA PHE A 256 14.34 8.84 -17.94
C PHE A 256 13.18 8.74 -18.92
N SER A 257 13.41 8.31 -20.16
CA SER A 257 12.31 8.00 -21.09
C SER A 257 11.46 6.84 -20.61
N ASN A 258 12.07 5.79 -20.04
CA ASN A 258 11.31 4.68 -19.44
C ASN A 258 10.47 5.15 -18.24
N LEU A 259 11.04 5.93 -17.32
CA LEU A 259 10.31 6.47 -16.17
C LEU A 259 9.15 7.41 -16.58
N LEU A 260 9.35 8.21 -17.63
CA LEU A 260 8.31 9.05 -18.20
C LEU A 260 7.19 8.19 -18.80
N THR A 261 7.55 7.19 -19.62
CA THR A 261 6.60 6.27 -20.25
C THR A 261 5.80 5.49 -19.20
N GLU A 262 6.44 4.99 -18.15
CA GLU A 262 5.78 4.31 -17.03
C GLU A 262 4.75 5.20 -16.31
N SER A 263 4.96 6.52 -16.34
CA SER A 263 4.05 7.50 -15.74
C SER A 263 2.93 7.92 -16.70
N THR A 264 3.18 7.96 -18.01
CA THR A 264 2.20 8.40 -19.03
C THR A 264 1.32 7.28 -19.59
N LYS A 265 1.72 6.00 -19.48
CA LYS A 265 0.96 4.81 -19.94
C LYS A 265 -0.50 4.76 -19.47
N ARG A 266 -0.82 5.40 -18.36
CA ARG A 266 -2.15 5.41 -17.72
C ARG A 266 -2.93 6.71 -17.94
N THR A 267 -2.51 7.53 -18.90
CA THR A 267 -3.17 8.80 -19.25
C THR A 267 -4.05 8.62 -20.48
N VAL A 268 -4.86 9.65 -20.79
CA VAL A 268 -5.65 9.73 -22.03
C VAL A 268 -4.80 9.42 -23.27
N ALA A 269 -3.54 9.89 -23.29
CA ALA A 269 -2.61 9.65 -24.39
C ALA A 269 -2.26 8.17 -24.58
N GLY A 270 -2.33 7.35 -23.52
CA GLY A 270 -2.02 5.91 -23.57
C GLY A 270 -3.23 5.00 -23.77
N LYS A 271 -4.43 5.40 -23.33
CA LYS A 271 -5.64 4.53 -23.28
C LYS A 271 -6.84 5.05 -24.07
N GLY A 272 -6.77 6.28 -24.58
CA GLY A 272 -7.83 6.92 -25.36
C GLY A 272 -8.93 7.56 -24.52
N TRP A 273 -9.77 8.35 -25.21
CA TRP A 273 -10.82 9.15 -24.58
C TRP A 273 -11.96 8.31 -23.97
N MET A 274 -12.37 7.23 -24.61
CA MET A 274 -13.50 6.42 -24.14
C MET A 274 -13.19 5.76 -22.78
N ALA A 275 -12.02 5.15 -22.64
CA ALA A 275 -11.57 4.58 -21.37
C ALA A 275 -11.49 5.64 -20.26
N THR A 276 -11.08 6.86 -20.61
CA THR A 276 -11.02 7.99 -19.66
C THR A 276 -12.39 8.47 -19.21
N ILE A 277 -13.34 8.61 -20.13
CA ILE A 277 -14.70 9.03 -19.78
C ILE A 277 -15.38 7.98 -18.90
N THR A 278 -15.28 6.70 -19.28
CA THR A 278 -15.80 5.59 -18.47
C THR A 278 -15.19 5.61 -17.07
N HIS A 279 -13.86 5.69 -16.98
CA HIS A 279 -13.16 5.80 -15.71
C HIS A 279 -13.64 6.99 -14.87
N PHE A 280 -13.72 8.18 -15.47
CA PHE A 280 -14.13 9.40 -14.79
C PHE A 280 -15.52 9.30 -14.14
N ILE A 281 -16.45 8.58 -14.80
CA ILE A 281 -17.82 8.36 -14.32
C ILE A 281 -17.87 7.33 -13.19
N PHE A 282 -17.14 6.21 -13.30
CA PHE A 282 -17.22 5.10 -12.33
C PHE A 282 -16.25 5.22 -11.17
N PHE A 283 -15.18 6.00 -11.30
CA PHE A 283 -14.16 6.20 -10.26
C PHE A 283 -14.71 6.59 -8.87
N PRO A 284 -15.75 7.45 -8.73
CA PRO A 284 -16.36 7.73 -7.42
C PRO A 284 -16.92 6.48 -6.74
N ALA A 285 -17.56 5.60 -7.52
CA ALA A 285 -18.14 4.36 -6.99
C ALA A 285 -17.04 3.38 -6.58
N GLU A 286 -15.96 3.29 -7.37
CA GLU A 286 -14.77 2.49 -7.03
C GLU A 286 -14.11 2.98 -5.75
N LEU A 287 -13.96 4.31 -5.59
CA LEU A 287 -13.45 4.94 -4.38
C LEU A 287 -14.27 4.54 -3.15
N LEU A 288 -15.61 4.57 -3.26
CA LEU A 288 -16.50 4.17 -2.18
C LEU A 288 -16.38 2.67 -1.87
N TYR A 289 -16.27 1.82 -2.89
CA TYR A 289 -16.15 0.38 -2.71
C TYR A 289 -14.83 -0.02 -2.02
N HIS A 290 -13.70 0.50 -2.48
CA HIS A 290 -12.39 0.09 -1.99
C HIS A 290 -12.17 0.43 -0.50
N PHE A 291 -12.74 1.55 -0.04
CA PHE A 291 -12.52 2.03 1.34
C PHE A 291 -13.68 1.69 2.30
N LEU A 292 -14.56 0.75 1.92
CA LEU A 292 -15.48 0.09 2.85
C LEU A 292 -14.70 -0.50 4.05
N PRO A 293 -15.28 -0.58 5.26
CA PRO A 293 -16.62 -0.16 5.60
C PRO A 293 -16.73 1.34 5.90
N TRP A 294 -15.64 2.10 5.85
CA TRP A 294 -15.62 3.48 6.31
C TRP A 294 -16.19 4.49 5.31
N THR A 295 -16.46 4.08 4.08
CA THR A 295 -17.15 4.92 3.10
C THR A 295 -18.64 5.06 3.40
N ILE A 296 -19.22 4.26 4.32
CA ILE A 296 -20.58 4.46 4.84
C ILE A 296 -20.77 5.85 5.46
N PHE A 297 -19.68 6.46 5.93
CA PHE A 297 -19.70 7.81 6.50
C PHE A 297 -19.89 8.90 5.45
N VAL A 298 -19.94 8.57 4.14
CA VAL A 298 -20.20 9.54 3.06
C VAL A 298 -21.56 10.22 3.21
N VAL A 299 -22.49 9.58 3.92
CA VAL A 299 -23.78 10.15 4.31
C VAL A 299 -23.61 11.48 5.06
N ALA A 300 -22.51 11.68 5.80
CA ALA A 300 -22.20 12.95 6.45
C ALA A 300 -22.02 14.10 5.43
N LEU A 301 -21.54 13.80 4.23
CA LEU A 301 -21.34 14.79 3.16
C LEU A 301 -22.65 15.20 2.47
N LEU A 302 -23.77 14.56 2.77
CA LEU A 302 -25.10 14.97 2.29
C LEU A 302 -25.68 16.15 3.08
N ASN A 303 -24.98 16.64 4.10
CA ASN A 303 -25.43 17.78 4.89
C ASN A 303 -25.30 19.09 4.09
N LYS A 304 -26.39 19.86 4.03
CA LYS A 304 -26.46 21.17 3.36
C LYS A 304 -25.43 22.19 3.89
N LYS A 305 -24.94 22.01 5.12
CA LYS A 305 -23.92 22.85 5.79
C LYS A 305 -22.48 22.35 5.61
N VAL A 306 -22.22 21.29 4.84
CA VAL A 306 -20.86 20.74 4.63
C VAL A 306 -19.85 21.81 4.22
N LEU A 307 -20.19 22.61 3.21
CA LEU A 307 -19.30 23.66 2.72
C LEU A 307 -19.06 24.75 3.78
N GLN A 308 -20.06 25.05 4.61
CA GLN A 308 -19.92 25.98 5.73
C GLN A 308 -18.94 25.42 6.77
N TYR A 309 -19.14 24.18 7.23
CA TYR A 309 -18.29 23.55 8.24
C TYR A 309 -16.83 23.41 7.76
N ILE A 310 -16.62 23.07 6.49
CA ILE A 310 -15.28 23.01 5.90
C ILE A 310 -14.62 24.39 5.93
N LYS A 311 -15.34 25.46 5.59
CA LYS A 311 -14.79 26.83 5.56
C LYS A 311 -14.45 27.37 6.95
N GLU A 312 -15.19 26.97 7.99
CA GLU A 312 -15.01 27.45 9.37
C GLU A 312 -13.68 26.99 9.99
N ASN A 313 -13.13 25.84 9.58
CA ASN A 313 -11.86 25.35 10.10
C ASN A 313 -10.78 25.36 8.99
N PRO A 314 -9.75 26.22 9.10
CA PRO A 314 -8.71 26.34 8.08
C PRO A 314 -7.96 25.03 7.77
N PHE A 315 -7.79 24.15 8.75
CA PHE A 315 -7.14 22.85 8.56
C PHE A 315 -8.04 21.91 7.75
N ILE A 316 -9.34 21.87 8.05
CA ILE A 316 -10.31 21.06 7.30
C ILE A 316 -10.49 21.60 5.89
N LYS A 317 -10.57 22.93 5.72
CA LYS A 317 -10.53 23.60 4.42
C LYS A 317 -9.30 23.18 3.61
N TYR A 318 -8.12 23.19 4.24
CA TYR A 318 -6.88 22.75 3.60
C TYR A 318 -6.97 21.30 3.13
N ASN A 319 -7.34 20.36 4.01
CA ASN A 319 -7.49 18.93 3.67
C ASN A 319 -8.46 18.72 2.50
N ALA A 320 -9.61 19.40 2.51
CA ALA A 320 -10.59 19.31 1.43
C ALA A 320 -10.06 19.85 0.09
N LEU A 321 -9.34 20.98 0.11
CA LEU A 321 -8.76 21.56 -1.10
C LEU A 321 -7.63 20.70 -1.67
N ILE A 322 -6.68 20.24 -0.86
CA ILE A 322 -5.59 19.42 -1.37
C ILE A 322 -6.10 18.06 -1.86
N LEU A 323 -7.12 17.50 -1.22
CA LEU A 323 -7.82 16.32 -1.72
C LEU A 323 -8.43 16.62 -3.10
N LEU A 324 -9.24 17.67 -3.21
CA LEU A 324 -9.93 18.05 -4.44
C LEU A 324 -8.96 18.20 -5.62
N PHE A 325 -7.83 18.87 -5.44
CA PHE A 325 -6.90 19.12 -6.56
C PHE A 325 -5.96 17.95 -6.84
N ASN A 326 -5.44 17.25 -5.82
CA ASN A 326 -4.53 16.13 -6.07
C ASN A 326 -5.25 14.90 -6.62
N ILE A 327 -6.51 14.64 -6.21
CA ILE A 327 -7.24 13.45 -6.66
C ILE A 327 -7.56 13.50 -8.17
N LEU A 328 -7.64 14.69 -8.77
CA LEU A 328 -7.91 14.86 -10.21
C LEU A 328 -6.89 14.14 -11.09
N VAL A 329 -5.65 14.02 -10.64
CA VAL A 329 -4.58 13.27 -11.34
C VAL A 329 -5.01 11.83 -11.59
N TYR A 330 -5.68 11.20 -10.61
CA TYR A 330 -6.15 9.83 -10.74
C TYR A 330 -7.60 9.71 -11.18
N TRP A 331 -8.41 10.74 -10.93
CA TRP A 331 -9.78 10.81 -11.45
C TRP A 331 -9.79 10.81 -12.99
N THR A 332 -8.73 11.33 -13.61
CA THR A 332 -8.57 11.42 -15.07
C THR A 332 -7.61 10.36 -15.64
N SER A 333 -7.14 9.41 -14.83
CA SER A 333 -6.17 8.38 -15.23
C SER A 333 -6.83 7.00 -15.24
N PRO A 334 -7.18 6.46 -16.42
CA PRO A 334 -7.67 5.10 -16.56
C PRO A 334 -6.76 4.06 -15.92
N GLU A 335 -7.35 2.95 -15.45
CA GLU A 335 -6.63 1.82 -14.83
C GLU A 335 -5.83 2.22 -13.58
N VAL A 336 -6.30 3.26 -12.86
CA VAL A 336 -5.79 3.56 -11.53
C VAL A 336 -6.02 2.36 -10.61
N MET A 337 -5.03 2.04 -9.80
CA MET A 337 -5.18 1.04 -8.76
C MET A 337 -5.57 1.73 -7.46
N ALA A 338 -6.49 1.13 -6.69
CA ALA A 338 -6.97 1.70 -5.42
C ALA A 338 -5.85 2.12 -4.45
N ARG A 339 -4.74 1.36 -4.42
CA ARG A 339 -3.54 1.65 -3.62
C ARG A 339 -2.87 2.99 -3.93
N TYR A 340 -3.10 3.54 -5.12
CA TYR A 340 -2.56 4.86 -5.50
C TYR A 340 -3.21 6.01 -4.74
N LEU A 341 -4.31 5.74 -4.02
CA LEU A 341 -5.12 6.74 -3.34
C LEU A 341 -4.88 6.78 -1.82
N PHE A 342 -4.02 5.91 -1.28
CA PHE A 342 -3.83 5.75 0.16
C PHE A 342 -3.44 7.04 0.89
N MET A 343 -2.63 7.92 0.29
CA MET A 343 -2.30 9.24 0.85
C MET A 343 -3.48 10.21 0.92
N PHE A 344 -4.55 9.97 0.16
CA PHE A 344 -5.76 10.79 0.18
C PHE A 344 -6.80 10.27 1.17
N VAL A 345 -6.74 8.98 1.52
CA VAL A 345 -7.67 8.34 2.46
C VAL A 345 -7.75 9.10 3.79
N PRO A 346 -6.65 9.50 4.44
CA PRO A 346 -6.75 10.29 5.67
C PRO A 346 -7.37 11.67 5.46
N LEU A 347 -7.17 12.30 4.29
CA LEU A 347 -7.79 13.60 3.97
C LEU A 347 -9.31 13.48 3.88
N ILE A 348 -9.77 12.46 3.14
CA ILE A 348 -11.19 12.13 2.96
C ILE A 348 -11.85 11.95 4.33
N PHE A 349 -11.30 11.05 5.15
CA PHE A 349 -11.92 10.72 6.44
C PHE A 349 -11.79 11.83 7.47
N THR A 350 -10.71 12.63 7.45
CA THR A 350 -10.60 13.80 8.32
C THR A 350 -11.73 14.80 8.04
N VAL A 351 -12.03 15.08 6.76
CA VAL A 351 -13.12 15.99 6.37
C VAL A 351 -14.47 15.38 6.76
N MET A 352 -14.71 14.11 6.43
CA MET A 352 -15.99 13.43 6.71
C MET A 352 -16.30 13.39 8.22
N TYR A 353 -15.33 13.02 9.06
CA TYR A 353 -15.54 12.97 10.50
C TYR A 353 -15.73 14.35 11.10
N TYR A 354 -15.01 15.36 10.62
CA TYR A 354 -15.22 16.72 11.10
C TYR A 354 -16.67 17.19 10.85
N VAL A 355 -17.23 16.90 9.67
CA VAL A 355 -18.62 17.23 9.34
C VAL A 355 -19.60 16.43 10.20
N LEU A 356 -19.42 15.11 10.30
CA LEU A 356 -20.33 14.21 11.03
C LEU A 356 -20.53 14.61 12.49
N PHE A 357 -19.45 15.02 13.16
CA PHE A 357 -19.51 15.38 14.58
C PHE A 357 -19.93 16.83 14.83
N ARG A 358 -20.07 17.65 13.78
CA ARG A 358 -20.77 18.94 13.85
C ARG A 358 -22.29 18.77 13.76
N GLU A 359 -22.78 17.59 13.38
CA GLU A 359 -24.21 17.30 13.35
C GLU A 359 -24.76 16.99 14.74
N ASN A 360 -26.05 17.26 14.90
CA ASN A 360 -26.79 16.88 16.10
C ASN A 360 -26.74 15.35 16.28
N GLU A 361 -26.47 14.89 17.50
CA GLU A 361 -26.41 13.45 17.84
C GLU A 361 -27.69 12.68 17.48
N ASN A 362 -28.83 13.38 17.43
CA ASN A 362 -30.13 12.82 17.05
C ASN A 362 -30.48 12.98 15.56
N GLY A 363 -29.56 13.49 14.75
CA GLY A 363 -29.71 13.61 13.29
C GLY A 363 -29.89 12.26 12.60
N TRP A 364 -30.59 12.26 11.47
CA TRP A 364 -30.86 11.04 10.73
C TRP A 364 -29.56 10.38 10.24
N GLN A 365 -28.52 11.14 9.91
CA GLN A 365 -27.23 10.59 9.48
C GLN A 365 -26.54 9.78 10.59
N GLN A 366 -26.55 10.27 11.84
CA GLN A 366 -25.98 9.53 12.97
C GLN A 366 -26.79 8.27 13.30
N ARG A 367 -28.12 8.32 13.19
CA ARG A 367 -28.99 7.14 13.36
C ARG A 367 -28.74 6.11 12.26
N THR A 368 -28.70 6.52 11.00
CA THR A 368 -28.39 5.66 9.85
C THR A 368 -27.04 5.00 10.04
N LEU A 369 -26.01 5.78 10.41
CA LEU A 369 -24.68 5.25 10.68
C LEU A 369 -24.70 4.19 11.78
N LEU A 370 -25.37 4.47 12.91
CA LEU A 370 -25.47 3.51 14.01
C LEU A 370 -26.15 2.21 13.57
N VAL A 371 -27.26 2.32 12.84
CA VAL A 371 -27.98 1.15 12.31
C VAL A 371 -27.09 0.37 11.35
N THR A 372 -26.41 1.05 10.42
CA THR A 372 -25.47 0.40 9.49
C THR A 372 -24.35 -0.32 10.24
N VAL A 373 -23.75 0.30 11.25
CA VAL A 373 -22.72 -0.32 12.08
C VAL A 373 -23.24 -1.58 12.77
N LEU A 374 -24.43 -1.52 13.37
CA LEU A 374 -25.04 -2.67 14.04
C LEU A 374 -25.39 -3.79 13.06
N VAL A 375 -25.95 -3.45 11.90
CA VAL A 375 -26.28 -4.41 10.84
C VAL A 375 -25.02 -5.08 10.30
N VAL A 376 -23.95 -4.32 10.03
CA VAL A 376 -22.65 -4.87 9.59
C VAL A 376 -22.11 -5.83 10.65
N CYS A 377 -22.13 -5.46 11.93
CA CYS A 377 -21.68 -6.34 13.01
C CYS A 377 -22.55 -7.61 13.13
N ALA A 378 -23.87 -7.49 12.95
CA ALA A 378 -24.78 -8.63 12.95
C ALA A 378 -24.54 -9.58 11.76
N ILE A 379 -24.28 -9.03 10.57
CA ILE A 379 -23.90 -9.81 9.38
C ILE A 379 -22.57 -10.54 9.62
N MET A 380 -21.58 -9.86 10.20
CA MET A 380 -20.29 -10.47 10.55
C MET A 380 -20.42 -11.60 11.58
N LEU A 381 -21.30 -11.42 12.58
CA LEU A 381 -21.66 -12.48 13.53
C LEU A 381 -22.33 -13.66 12.82
N ALA A 382 -23.34 -13.41 11.99
CA ALA A 382 -24.05 -14.44 11.24
C ALA A 382 -23.09 -15.23 10.32
N PHE A 383 -22.19 -14.53 9.62
CA PHE A 383 -21.15 -15.16 8.80
C PHE A 383 -20.23 -16.06 9.64
N SER A 384 -19.87 -15.63 10.85
CA SER A 384 -19.05 -16.42 11.77
C SER A 384 -19.77 -17.71 12.22
N VAL A 385 -21.08 -17.66 12.44
CA VAL A 385 -21.90 -18.85 12.73
C VAL A 385 -21.97 -19.77 11.49
N VAL A 386 -22.29 -19.21 10.32
CA VAL A 386 -22.40 -19.98 9.07
C VAL A 386 -21.08 -20.66 8.71
N SER A 387 -19.94 -20.04 9.00
CA SER A 387 -18.61 -20.61 8.73
C SER A 387 -18.39 -22.01 9.35
N ILE A 388 -19.09 -22.34 10.44
CA ILE A 388 -19.03 -23.66 11.09
C ILE A 388 -19.53 -24.77 10.16
N PHE A 389 -20.49 -24.44 9.31
CA PHE A 389 -21.19 -25.40 8.45
C PHE A 389 -20.67 -25.41 7.01
N LEU A 390 -19.75 -24.51 6.66
CA LEU A 390 -19.20 -24.44 5.31
C LEU A 390 -18.12 -25.53 5.12
N PRO A 391 -18.27 -26.46 4.16
CA PRO A 391 -17.29 -27.53 3.94
C PRO A 391 -15.87 -27.02 3.65
N VAL A 392 -15.75 -25.85 3.01
CA VAL A 392 -14.46 -25.22 2.72
C VAL A 392 -13.68 -24.86 4.00
N CYS A 393 -14.39 -24.56 5.10
CA CYS A 393 -13.79 -24.25 6.39
C CYS A 393 -13.23 -25.50 7.10
N ASN A 394 -13.65 -26.72 6.73
CA ASN A 394 -13.14 -27.96 7.33
C ASN A 394 -11.66 -28.21 7.02
N ARG A 395 -11.10 -27.55 6.00
CA ARG A 395 -9.66 -27.59 5.70
C ARG A 395 -8.82 -26.80 6.71
N VAL A 396 -9.44 -25.93 7.52
CA VAL A 396 -8.74 -25.07 8.47
C VAL A 396 -8.54 -25.82 9.80
N PRO A 397 -7.30 -25.92 10.32
CA PRO A 397 -7.05 -26.53 11.61
C PRO A 397 -7.85 -25.83 12.72
N ASN A 398 -8.52 -26.63 13.56
CA ASN A 398 -9.36 -26.16 14.66
C ASN A 398 -10.47 -25.19 14.21
N ALA A 399 -11.03 -25.38 13.00
CA ALA A 399 -12.09 -24.53 12.44
C ALA A 399 -13.24 -24.28 13.42
N PHE A 400 -13.75 -25.34 14.07
CA PHE A 400 -14.85 -25.24 15.03
C PHE A 400 -14.51 -24.31 16.21
N LEU A 401 -13.34 -24.49 16.84
CA LEU A 401 -12.88 -23.64 17.95
C LEU A 401 -12.68 -22.18 17.51
N LYS A 402 -12.11 -21.97 16.32
CA LYS A 402 -11.94 -20.64 15.74
C LYS A 402 -13.28 -19.96 15.51
N SER A 403 -14.25 -20.64 14.90
CA SER A 403 -15.58 -20.10 14.65
C SER A 403 -16.34 -19.79 15.93
N ILE A 404 -16.31 -20.67 16.95
CA ILE A 404 -16.90 -20.39 18.27
C ILE A 404 -16.25 -19.14 18.90
N SER A 405 -14.92 -19.03 18.84
CA SER A 405 -14.20 -17.86 19.39
C SER A 405 -14.63 -16.56 18.71
N LEU A 406 -14.84 -16.58 17.39
CA LEU A 406 -15.35 -15.42 16.63
C LEU A 406 -16.79 -15.07 17.00
N VAL A 407 -17.66 -16.08 17.16
CA VAL A 407 -19.06 -15.87 17.61
C VAL A 407 -19.09 -15.20 18.97
N ILE A 408 -18.29 -15.69 19.92
CA ILE A 408 -18.16 -15.08 21.26
C ILE A 408 -17.63 -13.65 21.14
N ALA A 409 -16.59 -13.41 20.35
CA ALA A 409 -16.02 -12.08 20.16
C ALA A 409 -17.03 -11.08 19.59
N PHE A 410 -17.74 -11.43 18.52
CA PHE A 410 -18.77 -10.56 17.95
C PHE A 410 -19.97 -10.35 18.87
N ALA A 411 -20.41 -11.38 19.61
CA ALA A 411 -21.47 -11.25 20.61
C ALA A 411 -21.08 -10.29 21.74
N LEU A 412 -19.84 -10.39 22.26
CA LEU A 412 -19.31 -9.46 23.25
C LEU A 412 -19.20 -8.03 22.72
N ILE A 413 -18.80 -7.85 21.46
CA ILE A 413 -18.75 -6.54 20.81
C ILE A 413 -20.16 -5.93 20.70
N LEU A 414 -21.15 -6.69 20.21
CA LEU A 414 -22.53 -6.24 20.10
C LEU A 414 -23.13 -5.90 21.47
N TRP A 415 -22.93 -6.76 22.47
CA TRP A 415 -23.31 -6.48 23.86
C TRP A 415 -22.65 -5.20 24.37
N GLY A 416 -21.35 -5.04 24.10
CA GLY A 416 -20.61 -3.82 24.42
C GLY A 416 -21.19 -2.58 23.75
N MET A 417 -21.65 -2.66 22.50
CA MET A 417 -22.25 -1.54 21.77
C MET A 417 -23.59 -1.10 22.38
N ILE A 418 -24.32 -2.03 22.99
CA ILE A 418 -25.55 -1.75 23.75
C ILE A 418 -25.21 -1.10 25.09
N ARG A 419 -24.25 -1.67 25.83
CA ARG A 419 -23.89 -1.24 27.19
C ARG A 419 -23.09 0.06 27.27
N TYR A 420 -22.19 0.28 26.31
CA TYR A 420 -21.22 1.37 26.27
C TYR A 420 -21.43 2.25 25.02
N LYS A 421 -22.58 2.94 24.97
CA LYS A 421 -22.98 3.76 23.82
C LYS A 421 -21.90 4.76 23.36
N GLN A 422 -21.14 5.29 24.30
CA GLN A 422 -20.08 6.28 24.06
C GLN A 422 -18.79 5.68 23.48
N SER A 423 -18.63 4.36 23.50
CA SER A 423 -17.45 3.64 23.00
C SER A 423 -17.74 2.84 21.73
N ARG A 424 -18.90 3.06 21.09
CA ARG A 424 -19.37 2.29 19.92
C ARG A 424 -18.40 2.32 18.74
N TYR A 425 -17.70 3.42 18.50
CA TYR A 425 -16.74 3.51 17.40
C TYR A 425 -15.49 2.65 17.68
N TYR A 426 -15.00 2.60 18.92
CA TYR A 426 -13.91 1.68 19.29
C TYR A 426 -14.35 0.24 19.07
N LEU A 427 -15.56 -0.10 19.53
CA LEU A 427 -16.13 -1.44 19.35
C LEU A 427 -16.36 -1.78 17.88
N PHE A 428 -16.71 -0.80 17.03
CA PHE A 428 -16.83 -1.03 15.60
C PHE A 428 -15.47 -1.27 14.94
N ILE A 429 -14.43 -0.51 15.32
CA ILE A 429 -13.05 -0.78 14.90
C ILE A 429 -12.66 -2.21 15.31
N MET A 430 -12.96 -2.62 16.55
CA MET A 430 -12.71 -3.99 17.00
C MET A 430 -13.47 -5.02 16.15
N ALA A 431 -14.74 -4.79 15.79
CA ALA A 431 -15.49 -5.68 14.91
C ALA A 431 -14.81 -5.84 13.55
N VAL A 432 -14.36 -4.74 12.95
CA VAL A 432 -13.63 -4.74 11.67
C VAL A 432 -12.31 -5.52 11.78
N LEU A 433 -11.60 -5.38 12.89
CA LEU A 433 -10.36 -6.13 13.14
C LEU A 433 -10.63 -7.62 13.40
N VAL A 434 -11.66 -7.97 14.17
CA VAL A 434 -12.08 -9.37 14.36
C VAL A 434 -12.48 -9.99 13.03
N PHE A 435 -13.19 -9.24 12.17
CA PHE A 435 -13.51 -9.69 10.82
C PHE A 435 -12.27 -9.93 9.97
N ARG A 436 -11.25 -9.07 10.07
CA ARG A 436 -9.94 -9.34 9.45
C ARG A 436 -9.32 -10.63 10.00
N MET A 437 -9.42 -10.91 11.29
CA MET A 437 -8.93 -12.18 11.84
C MET A 437 -9.68 -13.39 11.28
N THR A 438 -11.00 -13.29 11.09
CA THR A 438 -11.79 -14.30 10.36
C THR A 438 -11.24 -14.52 8.96
N PHE A 439 -10.97 -13.43 8.23
CA PHE A 439 -10.37 -13.49 6.91
C PHE A 439 -9.00 -14.19 6.92
N ASN A 440 -8.14 -13.88 7.89
CA ASN A 440 -6.84 -14.51 8.04
C ASN A 440 -6.95 -16.02 8.27
N TRP A 441 -7.83 -16.46 9.17
CA TRP A 441 -7.97 -17.87 9.50
C TRP A 441 -8.60 -18.71 8.40
N PHE A 442 -9.60 -18.17 7.71
CA PHE A 442 -10.42 -18.97 6.81
C PHE A 442 -10.15 -18.71 5.34
N ILE A 443 -9.74 -17.49 4.96
CA ILE A 443 -9.69 -17.08 3.54
C ILE A 443 -8.27 -16.96 3.01
N VAL A 444 -7.30 -16.53 3.83
CA VAL A 444 -5.92 -16.32 3.38
C VAL A 444 -5.32 -17.60 2.79
N ALA A 445 -5.51 -18.75 3.45
CA ALA A 445 -5.00 -20.02 2.94
C ALA A 445 -5.61 -20.37 1.57
N GLN A 446 -6.93 -20.26 1.43
CA GLN A 446 -7.63 -20.54 0.18
C GLN A 446 -7.19 -19.61 -0.96
N ARG A 447 -6.94 -18.34 -0.66
CA ARG A 447 -6.39 -17.39 -1.65
C ARG A 447 -4.96 -17.71 -2.06
N ALA A 448 -4.20 -18.34 -1.15
CA ALA A 448 -2.81 -18.68 -1.36
C ALA A 448 -2.61 -19.95 -2.18
N ASP A 449 -3.62 -20.85 -2.24
CA ASP A 449 -3.58 -22.13 -2.96
C ASP A 449 -2.99 -21.98 -4.38
N LYS A 450 -3.38 -20.93 -5.11
CA LYS A 450 -2.89 -20.67 -6.47
C LYS A 450 -1.41 -20.27 -6.56
N TYR A 451 -0.79 -19.77 -5.48
CA TYR A 451 0.61 -19.33 -5.47
C TYR A 451 1.59 -20.42 -5.02
N PHE A 452 1.11 -21.45 -4.31
CA PHE A 452 1.96 -22.53 -3.81
C PHE A 452 2.59 -23.36 -4.92
N HIS A 453 1.93 -23.49 -6.08
CA HIS A 453 2.50 -24.17 -7.24
C HIS A 453 3.78 -23.48 -7.73
N ALA A 454 3.77 -22.15 -7.87
CA ALA A 454 4.95 -21.40 -8.32
C ALA A 454 6.14 -21.52 -7.35
N GLU A 455 5.86 -21.55 -6.04
CA GLU A 455 6.89 -21.78 -5.03
C GLU A 455 7.44 -23.21 -5.07
N ALA A 456 6.55 -24.22 -5.18
CA ALA A 456 6.93 -25.62 -5.26
C ALA A 456 7.77 -25.89 -6.52
N ASP A 457 7.32 -25.41 -7.68
CA ASP A 457 8.00 -25.51 -8.96
C ASP A 457 9.39 -24.86 -8.89
N GLY A 458 9.48 -23.65 -8.36
CA GLY A 458 10.77 -22.95 -8.20
C GLY A 458 11.75 -23.72 -7.30
N LYS A 459 11.26 -24.31 -6.19
CA LYS A 459 12.08 -25.15 -5.31
C LYS A 459 12.50 -26.46 -5.99
N GLN A 460 11.63 -27.06 -6.80
CA GLN A 460 11.93 -28.27 -7.55
C GLN A 460 12.97 -28.02 -8.64
N VAL A 461 12.85 -26.94 -9.41
CA VAL A 461 13.84 -26.53 -10.40
C VAL A 461 15.20 -26.30 -9.74
N ALA A 462 15.23 -25.61 -8.59
CA ALA A 462 16.46 -25.42 -7.83
C ALA A 462 17.11 -26.74 -7.37
N ALA A 463 16.30 -27.74 -7.01
CA ALA A 463 16.78 -29.07 -6.60
C ALA A 463 17.31 -29.89 -7.80
N ILE A 464 16.58 -29.91 -8.92
CA ILE A 464 16.97 -30.63 -10.15
C ILE A 464 18.32 -30.13 -10.68
N THR A 465 18.51 -28.80 -10.63
CA THR A 465 19.68 -28.15 -11.22
C THR A 465 20.82 -27.95 -10.22
N ALA A 466 20.69 -28.47 -9.00
CA ALA A 466 21.63 -28.23 -7.91
C ALA A 466 23.06 -28.66 -8.27
N GLY A 467 24.04 -27.81 -7.97
CA GLY A 467 25.46 -28.08 -8.25
C GLY A 467 25.87 -27.95 -9.73
N GLN A 468 24.94 -27.67 -10.64
CA GLN A 468 25.23 -27.34 -12.04
C GLN A 468 24.84 -25.89 -12.36
N PRO A 469 25.49 -25.25 -13.36
CA PRO A 469 25.10 -23.92 -13.81
C PRO A 469 23.66 -23.92 -14.36
N LEU A 470 22.87 -22.93 -13.96
CA LEU A 470 21.52 -22.69 -14.47
C LEU A 470 21.43 -21.26 -15.01
N TYR A 471 21.01 -21.13 -16.26
CA TYR A 471 20.83 -19.85 -16.92
C TYR A 471 19.43 -19.70 -17.49
N ILE A 472 19.00 -18.47 -17.73
CA ILE A 472 17.85 -18.19 -18.58
C ILE A 472 18.39 -18.09 -20.01
N LEU A 473 17.75 -18.79 -20.95
CA LEU A 473 18.16 -18.71 -22.34
C LEU A 473 17.97 -17.27 -22.85
N GLN A 474 18.96 -16.75 -23.57
CA GLN A 474 18.94 -15.38 -24.08
C GLN A 474 17.66 -15.13 -24.88
N HIS A 475 17.01 -13.99 -24.64
CA HIS A 475 15.72 -13.60 -25.24
C HIS A 475 14.48 -14.38 -24.79
N ALA A 476 14.60 -15.30 -23.82
CA ALA A 476 13.45 -15.98 -23.24
C ALA A 476 12.47 -14.99 -22.60
N GLN A 477 11.18 -15.20 -22.84
CA GLN A 477 10.12 -14.37 -22.26
C GLN A 477 9.77 -14.83 -20.84
N VAL A 478 10.45 -14.27 -19.83
CA VAL A 478 10.30 -14.64 -18.41
C VAL A 478 9.56 -13.60 -17.56
N GLY A 479 9.03 -12.52 -18.15
CA GLY A 479 8.50 -11.37 -17.40
C GLY A 479 7.27 -11.65 -16.51
N ASN A 480 6.58 -12.78 -16.72
CA ASN A 480 5.48 -13.26 -15.89
C ASN A 480 5.90 -14.35 -14.89
N PHE A 481 7.22 -14.59 -14.75
CA PHE A 481 7.80 -15.63 -13.91
C PHE A 481 8.70 -15.08 -12.80
N ASP A 482 8.62 -13.77 -12.51
CA ASP A 482 9.43 -13.07 -11.50
C ASP A 482 9.34 -13.72 -10.10
N GLY A 483 8.17 -14.26 -9.72
CA GLY A 483 8.01 -14.94 -8.44
C GLY A 483 8.71 -16.30 -8.41
N MET A 484 8.73 -17.00 -9.55
CA MET A 484 9.48 -18.25 -9.66
C MET A 484 10.98 -18.01 -9.67
N THR A 485 11.46 -17.05 -10.45
CA THR A 485 12.88 -16.72 -10.49
C THR A 485 13.37 -16.27 -9.11
N PHE A 486 12.52 -15.59 -8.33
CA PHE A 486 12.76 -15.36 -6.90
C PHE A 486 12.95 -16.66 -6.12
N HIS A 487 12.02 -17.61 -6.21
CA HIS A 487 12.13 -18.88 -5.46
C HIS A 487 13.36 -19.70 -5.85
N ILE A 488 13.69 -19.77 -7.15
CA ILE A 488 14.90 -20.46 -7.64
C ILE A 488 16.15 -19.76 -7.11
N SER A 489 16.27 -18.45 -7.33
CA SER A 489 17.45 -17.65 -6.94
C SER A 489 17.67 -17.68 -5.43
N ASN A 490 16.59 -17.58 -4.64
CA ASN A 490 16.65 -17.62 -3.19
C ASN A 490 17.09 -19.00 -2.68
N ARG A 491 16.63 -20.08 -3.32
CA ARG A 491 17.01 -21.44 -2.93
C ARG A 491 18.44 -21.79 -3.31
N ARG A 492 18.91 -21.31 -4.47
CA ARG A 492 20.27 -21.52 -4.97
C ARG A 492 21.30 -20.55 -4.41
N ASN A 493 20.85 -19.44 -3.80
CA ASN A 493 21.71 -18.33 -3.37
C ASN A 493 22.54 -17.76 -4.53
N GLU A 494 21.93 -17.66 -5.71
CA GLU A 494 22.57 -17.27 -6.97
C GLU A 494 21.61 -16.39 -7.78
N ILE A 495 22.15 -15.46 -8.57
CA ILE A 495 21.35 -14.66 -9.50
C ILE A 495 21.22 -15.43 -10.82
N LEU A 496 19.98 -15.73 -11.23
CA LEU A 496 19.71 -16.25 -12.56
C LEU A 496 20.02 -15.20 -13.61
N ARG A 497 20.82 -15.54 -14.63
CA ARG A 497 21.23 -14.59 -15.68
C ARG A 497 20.88 -15.12 -17.06
N PHE A 498 20.61 -14.20 -17.97
CA PHE A 498 20.49 -14.52 -19.39
C PHE A 498 21.85 -14.91 -19.98
N LYS A 499 21.90 -16.03 -20.71
CA LYS A 499 23.08 -16.44 -21.50
C LYS A 499 22.67 -17.04 -22.84
N PRO A 500 23.50 -16.89 -23.88
CA PRO A 500 23.33 -17.64 -25.12
C PRO A 500 23.43 -19.15 -24.82
N LEU A 501 22.79 -19.95 -25.66
CA LEU A 501 22.91 -21.41 -25.58
C LEU A 501 24.39 -21.79 -25.78
N GLN A 502 24.92 -22.64 -24.90
CA GLN A 502 26.31 -23.09 -24.94
C GLN A 502 26.38 -24.61 -24.73
N PRO A 503 27.28 -25.31 -25.45
CA PRO A 503 27.55 -26.72 -25.19
C PRO A 503 28.06 -26.94 -23.76
N GLY A 504 27.71 -28.09 -23.17
CA GLY A 504 28.19 -28.52 -21.85
C GLY A 504 27.06 -28.85 -20.87
N ASN A 505 27.41 -28.99 -19.60
CA ASN A 505 26.51 -29.49 -18.55
C ASN A 505 25.67 -28.38 -17.90
N ALA A 506 25.39 -27.29 -18.60
CA ALA A 506 24.56 -26.21 -18.05
C ALA A 506 23.07 -26.47 -18.35
N TYR A 507 22.23 -26.19 -17.37
CA TYR A 507 20.78 -26.13 -17.56
C TYR A 507 20.36 -24.75 -18.07
N PHE A 508 19.34 -24.73 -18.91
CA PHE A 508 18.74 -23.51 -19.44
C PHE A 508 17.23 -23.50 -19.16
N ILE A 509 16.72 -22.34 -18.75
CA ILE A 509 15.29 -22.04 -18.72
C ILE A 509 14.94 -21.40 -20.08
N ALA A 510 14.11 -22.08 -20.86
CA ALA A 510 13.67 -21.62 -22.17
C ALA A 510 12.15 -21.48 -22.22
N ASP A 511 11.64 -20.52 -23.01
CA ASP A 511 10.22 -20.44 -23.29
C ASP A 511 9.80 -21.44 -24.38
N LYS A 512 8.49 -21.66 -24.52
CA LYS A 512 7.93 -22.60 -25.48
C LYS A 512 8.38 -22.33 -26.93
N LYS A 513 8.51 -21.06 -27.34
CA LYS A 513 8.92 -20.72 -28.72
C LYS A 513 10.37 -21.07 -28.97
N GLN A 514 11.20 -20.96 -27.94
CA GLN A 514 12.61 -21.28 -28.04
C GLN A 514 12.89 -22.77 -28.00
N LEU A 515 12.08 -23.54 -27.26
CA LEU A 515 12.27 -24.99 -27.07
C LEU A 515 12.50 -25.74 -28.39
N ASP A 516 11.71 -25.44 -29.42
CA ASP A 516 11.78 -26.07 -30.74
C ASP A 516 13.09 -25.76 -31.51
N SER A 517 13.77 -24.67 -31.14
CA SER A 517 15.03 -24.25 -31.76
C SER A 517 16.28 -24.75 -31.03
N ILE A 518 16.12 -25.43 -29.88
CA ILE A 518 17.24 -26.00 -29.13
C ILE A 518 17.56 -27.40 -29.68
N PRO A 519 18.71 -27.60 -30.33
CA PRO A 519 19.06 -28.89 -30.93
C PRO A 519 19.29 -29.95 -29.85
N ALA A 520 18.83 -31.18 -30.10
CA ALA A 520 19.11 -32.38 -29.31
C ALA A 520 19.18 -32.14 -27.79
N HIS A 521 18.06 -31.77 -27.15
CA HIS A 521 17.99 -31.49 -25.72
C HIS A 521 17.19 -32.53 -24.93
N ASN A 522 17.40 -32.57 -23.62
CA ASN A 522 16.58 -33.24 -22.63
C ASN A 522 15.80 -32.18 -21.84
N THR A 523 14.51 -32.42 -21.61
CA THR A 523 13.66 -31.58 -20.75
C THR A 523 13.51 -32.26 -19.40
N TYR A 524 13.92 -31.57 -18.33
CA TYR A 524 13.93 -32.09 -16.97
C TYR A 524 12.73 -31.59 -16.15
N PHE A 525 12.18 -30.44 -16.52
CA PHE A 525 11.04 -29.87 -15.86
C PHE A 525 10.28 -28.92 -16.79
N SER A 526 8.97 -28.87 -16.65
CA SER A 526 8.12 -27.90 -17.34
C SER A 526 7.17 -27.30 -16.33
N PHE A 527 6.95 -26.01 -16.41
CA PHE A 527 6.03 -25.32 -15.52
C PHE A 527 5.23 -24.29 -16.29
N THR A 528 4.04 -24.00 -15.77
CA THR A 528 3.06 -23.13 -16.41
C THR A 528 2.60 -22.09 -15.42
N ASN A 529 2.63 -20.82 -15.82
CA ASN A 529 2.09 -19.74 -14.97
C ASN A 529 0.56 -19.68 -15.04
N TYR A 530 -0.02 -18.76 -14.27
CA TYR A 530 -1.46 -18.50 -14.25
C TYR A 530 -2.02 -17.96 -15.58
N LEU A 531 -1.16 -17.50 -16.51
CA LEU A 531 -1.54 -17.04 -17.85
C LEU A 531 -1.45 -18.15 -18.90
N SER A 532 -1.16 -19.39 -18.50
CA SER A 532 -0.92 -20.52 -19.40
C SER A 532 0.33 -20.38 -20.27
N ASP A 533 1.26 -19.49 -19.92
CA ASP A 533 2.60 -19.49 -20.49
C ASP A 533 3.40 -20.61 -19.83
N SER A 534 4.23 -21.31 -20.60
CA SER A 534 5.10 -22.36 -20.07
C SER A 534 6.57 -22.06 -20.32
N LEU A 535 7.41 -22.36 -19.33
CA LEU A 535 8.85 -22.47 -19.51
C LEU A 535 9.32 -23.89 -19.20
N PHE A 536 10.51 -24.19 -19.71
CA PHE A 536 11.10 -25.52 -19.69
C PHE A 536 12.52 -25.43 -19.17
N VAL A 537 12.89 -26.35 -18.29
CA VAL A 537 14.27 -26.56 -17.86
C VAL A 537 14.87 -27.64 -18.73
N VAL A 538 15.87 -27.26 -19.52
CA VAL A 538 16.49 -28.13 -20.52
C VAL A 538 17.99 -28.20 -20.36
N GLN A 539 18.59 -29.28 -20.86
CA GLN A 539 20.04 -29.46 -20.99
C GLN A 539 20.32 -30.07 -22.37
N LEU A 540 21.41 -29.67 -23.02
CA LEU A 540 21.84 -30.28 -24.27
C LEU A 540 22.26 -31.73 -24.04
N LYS A 541 21.90 -32.62 -24.97
CA LYS A 541 22.45 -33.98 -25.00
C LYS A 541 23.93 -33.89 -25.36
N GLN A 542 24.74 -34.65 -24.64
CA GLN A 542 26.17 -34.79 -24.91
C GLN A 542 26.41 -35.58 -26.20
#